data_AF-A0A818KLU2-F1
#
_entry.id   AF-A0A818KLU2-F1
#
_cell.length_a   1.000
_cell.length_b   1.000
_cell.length_c   1.000
_cell.angle_alpha   90.00
_cell.angle_beta   90.00
_cell.angle_gamma   90.00
#
_symmetry.space_group_name_H-M   'P 1'
#
loop_
_entity.id
_entity.type
_entity.pdbx_description
1 polymer ?
#
loop_
_entity_poly.entity_id
_entity_poly.type
_entity_poly.pdbx_seq_one_letter_code
_entity_poly.pdbx_strand_id
1 'polypeptide(L)'
;MSHLGRPDGKRAEKESLKPVAEELKRLLGKYVTFLNDCVGEEVERVVEGSVEDKQGNKTKAGKDATNKFRASLSKFGDIFMMLLEQLCAHSSIVGVKLDQRAAGYLMKKELDYFGLVLENPERRFLAILVDFIVAHDIKSTETKKATKENVGIKKAKTIVWNDSMEVFEQDQFANRTQELLKAVVKQTKQNTITIIGGEDTATASAKFVFADQVNHVSTGGGASLELLEGKDLPGVTGLSDK
;
A
#
# COMPACT_ATOMS: atom_id res chain seq x y z
N MET A 1 -7.04 -9.28 -9.40
CA MET A 1 -7.61 -9.95 -8.20
C MET A 1 -7.52 -8.99 -7.02
N SER A 2 -8.51 -8.97 -6.12
CA SER A 2 -8.48 -8.14 -4.89
C SER A 2 -9.24 -8.85 -3.75
N HIS A 3 -9.22 -8.28 -2.55
CA HIS A 3 -9.97 -8.73 -1.38
C HIS A 3 -10.74 -7.55 -0.75
N LEU A 4 -11.74 -7.86 0.09
CA LEU A 4 -12.46 -6.87 0.89
C LEU A 4 -12.76 -7.49 2.26
N GLY A 5 -12.51 -6.73 3.32
CA GLY A 5 -12.77 -7.20 4.68
C GLY A 5 -11.94 -8.43 5.08
N ARG A 6 -12.47 -9.20 6.05
CA ARG A 6 -11.83 -10.41 6.58
C ARG A 6 -12.87 -11.53 6.66
N PRO A 7 -13.24 -12.14 5.52
CA PRO A 7 -14.25 -13.19 5.46
C PRO A 7 -13.85 -14.53 6.11
N ASP A 8 -12.63 -14.64 6.64
CA ASP A 8 -12.08 -15.85 7.28
C ASP A 8 -12.29 -17.14 6.45
N GLY A 9 -12.16 -17.00 5.14
CA GLY A 9 -12.29 -18.11 4.18
C GLY A 9 -13.73 -18.56 3.91
N LYS A 10 -14.75 -17.74 4.24
CA LYS A 10 -16.16 -18.02 3.95
C LYS A 10 -16.75 -16.93 3.05
N ARG A 11 -17.64 -17.31 2.13
CA ARG A 11 -18.41 -16.33 1.37
C ARG A 11 -19.27 -15.49 2.33
N ALA A 12 -19.08 -14.18 2.31
CA ALA A 12 -19.88 -13.21 3.05
C ALA A 12 -20.37 -12.15 2.07
N GLU A 13 -21.70 -12.02 1.91
CA GLU A 13 -22.28 -11.08 0.94
C GLU A 13 -21.91 -9.62 1.24
N LYS A 14 -21.78 -9.27 2.52
CA LYS A 14 -21.37 -7.94 2.97
C LYS A 14 -19.94 -7.56 2.58
N GLU A 15 -19.09 -8.56 2.32
CA GLU A 15 -17.69 -8.38 1.93
C GLU A 15 -17.49 -8.73 0.44
N SER A 16 -18.57 -8.77 -0.33
CA SER A 16 -18.52 -8.96 -1.78
C SER A 16 -17.92 -7.74 -2.49
N LEU A 17 -17.09 -7.99 -3.51
CA LEU A 17 -16.56 -6.96 -4.40
C LEU A 17 -17.55 -6.51 -5.48
N LYS A 18 -18.78 -7.03 -5.49
CA LYS A 18 -19.80 -6.65 -6.49
C LYS A 18 -20.06 -5.14 -6.56
N PRO A 19 -20.22 -4.41 -5.44
CA PRO A 19 -20.38 -2.95 -5.49
C PRO A 19 -19.14 -2.24 -6.07
N VAL A 20 -17.95 -2.78 -5.81
CA VAL A 20 -16.68 -2.25 -6.34
C VAL A 20 -16.62 -2.40 -7.87
N ALA A 21 -17.09 -3.51 -8.41
CA ALA A 21 -17.14 -3.72 -9.86
C ALA A 21 -18.08 -2.74 -10.57
N GLU A 22 -19.23 -2.42 -9.97
CA GLU A 22 -20.15 -1.41 -10.51
C GLU A 22 -19.54 0.00 -10.47
N GLU A 23 -18.85 0.35 -9.38
CA GLU A 23 -18.18 1.65 -9.29
C GLU A 23 -16.98 1.75 -10.26
N LEU A 24 -16.22 0.67 -10.42
CA LEU A 24 -15.13 0.61 -11.40
C LEU A 24 -15.65 0.76 -12.82
N LYS A 25 -16.77 0.11 -13.16
CA LYS A 25 -17.47 0.26 -14.44
C LYS A 25 -17.83 1.72 -14.70
N ARG A 26 -18.37 2.41 -13.69
CA ARG A 26 -18.73 3.84 -13.76
C ARG A 26 -17.50 4.71 -14.00
N LEU A 27 -16.42 4.49 -13.26
CA LEU A 27 -15.18 5.28 -13.36
C LEU A 27 -14.45 5.08 -14.69
N LEU A 28 -14.43 3.85 -15.21
CA LEU A 28 -13.74 3.53 -16.48
C LEU A 28 -14.58 3.88 -17.72
N GLY A 29 -15.90 3.99 -17.58
CA GLY A 29 -16.81 4.12 -18.72
C GLY A 29 -16.77 2.89 -19.66
N LYS A 30 -16.34 1.73 -19.15
CA LYS A 30 -16.17 0.48 -19.89
C LYS A 30 -16.95 -0.64 -19.21
N TYR A 31 -17.31 -1.67 -19.97
CA TYR A 31 -17.94 -2.85 -19.40
C TYR A 31 -16.98 -3.56 -18.44
N VAL A 32 -17.47 -3.89 -17.24
CA VAL A 32 -16.75 -4.68 -16.24
C VAL A 32 -17.62 -5.87 -15.91
N THR A 33 -17.10 -7.07 -16.13
CA THR A 33 -17.78 -8.32 -15.80
C THR A 33 -17.38 -8.72 -14.38
N PHE A 34 -18.36 -8.85 -13.49
CA PHE A 34 -18.16 -9.39 -12.14
C PHE A 34 -18.46 -10.88 -12.12
N LEU A 35 -17.55 -11.67 -11.57
CA LEU A 35 -17.71 -13.11 -11.37
C LEU A 35 -17.90 -13.41 -9.88
N ASN A 36 -18.76 -14.38 -9.57
CA ASN A 36 -19.12 -14.70 -8.19
C ASN A 36 -18.05 -15.49 -7.44
N ASP A 37 -17.04 -15.97 -8.16
CA ASP A 37 -15.88 -16.67 -7.61
C ASP A 37 -14.59 -16.16 -8.26
N CYS A 38 -13.44 -16.54 -7.70
CA CYS A 38 -12.10 -16.20 -8.17
C CYS A 38 -11.36 -17.40 -8.77
N VAL A 39 -11.92 -18.60 -8.63
CA VAL A 39 -11.45 -19.85 -9.23
C VAL A 39 -12.63 -20.73 -9.60
N GLY A 40 -12.35 -21.79 -10.35
CA GLY A 40 -13.36 -22.74 -10.80
C GLY A 40 -13.92 -22.36 -12.16
N GLU A 41 -14.79 -23.23 -12.66
CA GLU A 41 -15.16 -23.27 -14.07
C GLU A 41 -15.93 -22.06 -14.57
N GLU A 42 -16.71 -21.39 -13.72
CA GLU A 42 -17.35 -20.12 -14.09
C GLU A 42 -16.29 -19.07 -14.44
N VAL A 43 -15.17 -19.05 -13.70
CA VAL A 43 -14.05 -18.15 -13.94
C VAL A 43 -13.24 -18.58 -15.15
N GLU A 44 -12.90 -19.88 -15.24
CA GLU A 44 -12.18 -20.44 -16.38
C GLU A 44 -12.95 -20.24 -17.70
N ARG A 45 -14.27 -20.42 -17.71
CA ARG A 45 -15.11 -20.17 -18.91
C ARG A 45 -15.11 -18.73 -19.37
N VAL A 46 -15.11 -17.77 -18.45
CA VAL A 46 -15.12 -16.35 -18.83
C VAL A 46 -13.75 -15.91 -19.37
N VAL A 47 -12.68 -16.57 -18.92
CA VAL A 47 -11.31 -16.30 -19.39
C VAL A 47 -10.98 -17.08 -20.67
N GLU A 48 -11.46 -18.31 -20.84
CA GLU A 48 -11.05 -19.24 -21.93
C GLU A 48 -12.18 -19.75 -22.85
N GLY A 49 -13.46 -19.57 -22.50
CA GLY A 49 -14.59 -19.96 -23.34
C GLY A 49 -14.81 -21.48 -23.53
N SER A 50 -15.27 -22.23 -22.49
CA SER A 50 -16.28 -23.35 -22.49
C SER A 50 -16.15 -24.39 -21.32
N VAL A 51 -17.30 -24.94 -20.85
CA VAL A 51 -17.62 -26.20 -20.05
C VAL A 51 -17.65 -26.23 -18.47
N GLU A 52 -18.48 -27.15 -17.89
CA GLU A 52 -19.09 -27.42 -16.51
C GLU A 52 -18.36 -28.44 -15.58
N ASP A 53 -18.66 -28.77 -14.28
CA ASP A 53 -19.81 -28.68 -13.33
C ASP A 53 -19.67 -28.08 -11.85
N LYS A 54 -20.60 -28.53 -10.96
CA LYS A 54 -21.18 -27.86 -9.78
C LYS A 54 -21.10 -28.74 -8.50
N GLN A 55 -20.35 -28.38 -7.46
CA GLN A 55 -20.59 -28.89 -6.08
C GLN A 55 -19.75 -28.17 -5.01
N GLY A 56 -20.29 -27.10 -4.43
CA GLY A 56 -19.64 -26.35 -3.35
C GLY A 56 -19.66 -27.07 -1.99
N ASN A 57 -18.47 -27.24 -1.37
CA ASN A 57 -18.30 -27.68 0.02
C ASN A 57 -17.07 -27.00 0.68
N LYS A 58 -17.09 -26.80 2.01
CA LYS A 58 -16.13 -25.99 2.81
C LYS A 58 -15.07 -26.82 3.56
N THR A 59 -13.81 -26.34 3.58
CA THR A 59 -12.78 -26.59 4.60
C THR A 59 -11.74 -25.44 4.59
N LYS A 60 -11.06 -25.16 5.71
CA LYS A 60 -9.86 -24.29 5.69
C LYS A 60 -8.82 -25.04 4.85
N ALA A 61 -8.38 -24.43 3.74
CA ALA A 61 -7.61 -25.14 2.74
C ALA A 61 -6.36 -25.78 3.35
N GLY A 62 -6.29 -27.11 3.34
CA GLY A 62 -5.04 -27.83 3.62
C GLY A 62 -3.96 -27.44 2.61
N LYS A 63 -2.69 -27.71 2.93
CA LYS A 63 -1.54 -27.35 2.09
C LYS A 63 -1.72 -27.73 0.61
N ASP A 64 -2.32 -28.89 0.34
CA ASP A 64 -2.60 -29.36 -1.01
C ASP A 64 -3.69 -28.56 -1.73
N ALA A 65 -4.76 -28.16 -1.02
CA ALA A 65 -5.79 -27.30 -1.56
C ALA A 65 -5.24 -25.89 -1.84
N THR A 66 -4.36 -25.36 -0.98
CA THR A 66 -3.66 -24.09 -1.23
C THR A 66 -2.77 -24.18 -2.47
N ASN A 67 -2.02 -25.28 -2.65
CA ASN A 67 -1.17 -25.45 -3.82
C ASN A 67 -1.99 -25.56 -5.12
N LYS A 68 -3.10 -26.31 -5.12
CA LYS A 68 -4.01 -26.40 -6.26
C LYS A 68 -4.61 -25.03 -6.61
N PHE A 69 -5.04 -24.28 -5.61
CA PHE A 69 -5.56 -22.92 -5.80
C PHE A 69 -4.52 -21.99 -6.41
N ARG A 70 -3.27 -21.99 -5.89
CA ARG A 70 -2.18 -21.18 -6.45
C ARG A 70 -1.87 -21.55 -7.91
N ALA A 71 -1.88 -22.84 -8.22
CA ALA A 71 -1.68 -23.32 -9.58
C ALA A 71 -2.80 -22.86 -10.52
N SER A 72 -4.06 -22.87 -10.09
CA SER A 72 -5.17 -22.38 -10.93
C SER A 72 -5.06 -20.88 -11.21
N LEU A 73 -4.61 -20.06 -10.23
CA LEU A 73 -4.43 -18.62 -10.45
C LEU A 73 -3.47 -18.29 -11.60
N SER A 74 -2.43 -19.11 -11.77
CA SER A 74 -1.41 -18.88 -12.80
C SER A 74 -1.90 -19.22 -14.20
N LYS A 75 -3.04 -19.90 -14.35
CA LYS A 75 -3.59 -20.23 -15.67
C LYS A 75 -4.29 -19.05 -16.33
N PHE A 76 -4.71 -18.05 -15.56
CA PHE A 76 -5.58 -16.97 -16.05
C PHE A 76 -4.87 -15.84 -16.81
N GLY A 77 -3.57 -15.95 -17.05
CA GLY A 77 -2.86 -14.96 -17.84
C GLY A 77 -1.37 -15.27 -18.02
N ASP A 78 -0.74 -14.53 -18.93
CA ASP A 78 0.67 -14.73 -19.29
C ASP A 78 1.62 -13.86 -18.47
N ILE A 79 1.12 -12.74 -17.95
CA ILE A 79 1.88 -11.75 -17.17
C ILE A 79 1.13 -11.46 -15.87
N PHE A 80 1.87 -11.46 -14.76
CA PHE A 80 1.34 -11.02 -13.48
C PHE A 80 1.73 -9.57 -13.20
N MET A 81 0.73 -8.72 -12.97
CA MET A 81 0.95 -7.32 -12.57
C MET A 81 0.51 -7.12 -11.12
N MET A 82 1.45 -6.76 -10.26
CA MET A 82 1.17 -6.51 -8.84
C MET A 82 0.80 -5.04 -8.60
N LEU A 83 -0.29 -4.83 -7.84
CA LEU A 83 -0.71 -3.53 -7.33
C LEU A 83 -0.57 -3.54 -5.79
N LEU A 84 -0.33 -2.36 -5.21
CA LEU A 84 0.27 -2.17 -3.89
C LEU A 84 -0.43 -2.87 -2.69
N GLU A 85 -1.75 -3.04 -2.72
CA GLU A 85 -2.55 -3.45 -1.54
C GLU A 85 -2.33 -4.91 -1.07
N GLN A 86 -1.25 -5.57 -1.49
CA GLN A 86 -1.08 -7.00 -1.31
C GLN A 86 0.38 -7.42 -1.06
N LEU A 87 1.07 -6.74 -0.15
CA LEU A 87 2.46 -7.07 0.17
C LEU A 87 2.59 -8.28 1.11
N CYS A 88 1.50 -8.67 1.77
CA CYS A 88 1.42 -9.88 2.59
C CYS A 88 1.49 -11.17 1.75
N ALA A 89 2.01 -12.26 2.33
CA ALA A 89 2.22 -13.56 1.69
C ALA A 89 0.91 -14.34 1.39
N HIS A 90 -0.06 -13.71 0.74
CA HIS A 90 -1.30 -14.33 0.29
C HIS A 90 -1.09 -15.14 -1.00
N SER A 91 -1.93 -16.14 -1.22
CA SER A 91 -1.85 -16.99 -2.42
C SER A 91 -1.95 -16.22 -3.74
N SER A 92 -2.68 -15.11 -3.78
CA SER A 92 -2.77 -14.22 -4.94
C SER A 92 -1.47 -13.47 -5.26
N ILE A 93 -0.49 -13.50 -4.35
CA ILE A 93 0.73 -12.69 -4.38
C ILE A 93 1.95 -13.56 -4.56
N VAL A 94 2.14 -14.50 -3.65
CA VAL A 94 3.30 -15.42 -3.69
C VAL A 94 3.00 -16.71 -4.44
N GLY A 95 1.74 -16.91 -4.83
CA GLY A 95 1.30 -18.15 -5.46
C GLY A 95 1.21 -18.13 -6.97
N VAL A 96 1.23 -16.95 -7.60
CA VAL A 96 1.23 -16.83 -9.06
C VAL A 96 2.64 -17.05 -9.60
N LYS A 97 2.81 -18.11 -10.39
CA LYS A 97 4.10 -18.55 -10.92
C LYS A 97 4.16 -18.35 -12.43
N LEU A 98 4.23 -17.09 -12.83
CA LEU A 98 4.47 -16.68 -14.21
C LEU A 98 5.89 -16.14 -14.35
N ASP A 99 6.49 -16.31 -15.52
CA ASP A 99 7.87 -15.86 -15.79
C ASP A 99 7.98 -14.33 -15.70
N GLN A 100 6.95 -13.62 -16.17
CA GLN A 100 6.86 -12.17 -16.11
C GLN A 100 5.96 -11.73 -14.95
N ARG A 101 6.56 -11.17 -13.90
CA ARG A 101 5.89 -10.60 -12.73
C ARG A 101 6.38 -9.18 -12.54
N ALA A 102 5.53 -8.19 -12.80
CA ALA A 102 5.93 -6.78 -12.82
C ALA A 102 5.12 -5.93 -11.84
N ALA A 103 5.74 -4.85 -11.35
CA ALA A 103 5.06 -3.84 -10.57
C ALA A 103 4.17 -2.98 -11.47
N GLY A 104 2.88 -2.86 -11.12
CA GLY A 104 2.01 -1.84 -11.68
C GLY A 104 2.39 -0.44 -11.20
N TYR A 105 1.79 0.59 -11.80
CA TYR A 105 2.20 1.99 -11.56
C TYR A 105 2.18 2.44 -10.10
N LEU A 106 1.18 2.01 -9.32
CA LEU A 106 1.09 2.38 -7.91
C LEU A 106 2.24 1.75 -7.09
N MET A 107 2.49 0.46 -7.31
CA MET A 107 3.60 -0.26 -6.66
C MET A 107 4.95 0.29 -7.11
N LYS A 108 5.12 0.57 -8.40
CA LYS A 108 6.32 1.22 -8.92
C LYS A 108 6.57 2.56 -8.24
N LYS A 109 5.55 3.42 -8.14
CA LYS A 109 5.68 4.73 -7.46
C LYS A 109 6.13 4.57 -6.01
N GLU A 110 5.57 3.60 -5.30
CA GLU A 110 5.92 3.33 -3.91
C GLU A 110 7.36 2.85 -3.76
N LEU A 111 7.78 1.89 -4.59
CA LEU A 111 9.17 1.42 -4.63
C LEU A 111 10.14 2.53 -5.04
N ASP A 112 9.79 3.35 -6.03
CA ASP A 112 10.62 4.47 -6.48
C ASP A 112 10.85 5.47 -5.33
N TYR A 113 9.82 5.84 -4.56
CA TYR A 113 9.96 6.78 -3.44
C TYR A 113 10.65 6.17 -2.22
N PHE A 114 10.32 4.93 -1.84
CA PHE A 114 10.99 4.28 -0.71
C PHE A 114 12.45 3.90 -1.03
N GLY A 115 12.78 3.60 -2.30
CA GLY A 115 14.15 3.38 -2.74
C GLY A 115 15.05 4.61 -2.54
N LEU A 116 14.52 5.82 -2.74
CA LEU A 116 15.24 7.07 -2.43
C LEU A 116 15.64 7.19 -0.95
N VAL A 117 14.90 6.55 -0.06
CA VAL A 117 15.15 6.58 1.38
C VAL A 117 16.04 5.42 1.82
N LEU A 118 15.79 4.23 1.30
CA LEU A 118 16.39 2.99 1.81
C LEU A 118 17.72 2.65 1.15
N GLU A 119 17.87 2.93 -0.14
CA GLU A 119 19.07 2.55 -0.89
C GLU A 119 20.10 3.68 -0.93
N ASN A 120 19.64 4.91 -1.20
CA ASN A 120 20.51 6.07 -1.36
C ASN A 120 19.94 7.33 -0.65
N PRO A 121 19.78 7.31 0.68
CA PRO A 121 19.23 8.45 1.39
C PRO A 121 20.09 9.70 1.21
N GLU A 122 19.45 10.82 0.82
CA GLU A 122 20.12 12.12 0.89
C GLU A 122 20.53 12.42 2.35
N ARG A 123 21.72 13.03 2.51
CA ARG A 123 22.15 13.54 3.82
C ARG A 123 21.12 14.52 4.37
N ARG A 124 20.99 14.60 5.70
CA ARG A 124 19.93 15.34 6.41
C ARG A 124 18.55 14.73 6.16
N PHE A 125 18.47 13.43 6.45
CA PHE A 125 17.23 12.67 6.48
C PHE A 125 16.50 12.88 7.83
N LEU A 126 15.19 13.10 7.76
CA LEU A 126 14.33 13.22 8.94
C LEU A 126 13.18 12.21 8.85
N ALA A 127 13.14 11.25 9.77
CA ALA A 127 11.94 10.46 10.02
C ALA A 127 11.12 11.09 11.15
N ILE A 128 9.83 11.32 10.93
CA ILE A 128 8.84 11.71 11.93
C ILE A 128 8.00 10.46 12.18
N LEU A 129 8.26 9.76 13.29
CA LEU A 129 7.51 8.59 13.73
C LEU A 129 6.97 8.84 15.14
N VAL A 130 5.77 8.35 15.42
CA VAL A 130 5.26 8.29 16.79
C VAL A 130 6.02 7.18 17.54
N ASP A 131 6.32 7.41 18.81
CA ASP A 131 7.21 6.65 19.71
C ASP A 131 8.74 6.78 19.53
N PHE A 132 9.28 7.00 18.32
CA PHE A 132 10.73 7.23 18.15
C PHE A 132 11.06 8.15 16.97
N ILE A 133 11.58 9.35 17.23
CA ILE A 133 12.19 10.15 16.16
C ILE A 133 13.62 9.66 15.96
N VAL A 134 13.87 8.93 14.87
CA VAL A 134 15.21 8.52 14.45
C VAL A 134 15.70 9.51 13.40
N ALA A 135 16.68 10.33 13.75
CA ALA A 135 17.35 11.21 12.80
C ALA A 135 18.74 10.64 12.51
N HIS A 136 18.99 10.28 11.25
CA HIS A 136 20.33 9.93 10.79
C HIS A 136 21.04 11.23 10.39
N ASP A 137 22.25 11.47 10.91
CA ASP A 137 23.06 12.69 10.70
C ASP A 137 22.59 13.99 11.42
N ILE A 138 21.62 13.91 12.34
CA ILE A 138 21.28 15.02 13.27
C ILE A 138 21.51 14.52 14.70
N LYS A 139 22.40 15.17 15.46
CA LYS A 139 22.69 14.81 16.86
C LYS A 139 21.38 14.70 17.67
N SER A 140 21.22 13.61 18.43
CA SER A 140 19.95 13.20 19.10
C SER A 140 19.32 14.23 20.05
N THR A 141 20.06 15.27 20.42
CA THR A 141 19.60 16.40 21.23
C THR A 141 18.75 17.42 20.46
N GLU A 142 18.85 17.51 19.12
CA GLU A 142 17.97 18.38 18.31
C GLU A 142 16.58 17.75 18.06
N THR A 143 16.45 16.45 18.29
CA THR A 143 15.33 15.63 17.84
C THR A 143 14.05 15.83 18.67
N LYS A 144 14.18 16.00 20.00
CA LYS A 144 13.05 16.42 20.88
C LYS A 144 12.62 17.88 20.66
N LYS A 145 13.44 18.68 19.95
CA LYS A 145 13.17 20.08 19.62
C LYS A 145 12.48 20.24 18.25
N ALA A 146 12.55 19.22 17.39
CA ALA A 146 11.95 19.22 16.05
C ALA A 146 10.42 19.44 16.09
N THR A 147 9.74 18.95 17.13
CA THR A 147 8.29 19.07 17.32
C THR A 147 7.84 20.26 18.18
N LYS A 148 8.78 21.06 18.73
CA LYS A 148 8.48 22.34 19.40
C LYS A 148 8.81 23.57 18.55
N GLU A 149 9.78 23.49 17.62
CA GLU A 149 10.24 24.65 16.83
C GLU A 149 10.36 24.39 15.30
N ASN A 150 9.96 23.21 14.79
CA ASN A 150 10.09 22.83 13.36
C ASN A 150 11.53 22.93 12.78
N VAL A 151 12.56 22.92 13.63
CA VAL A 151 13.96 23.14 13.23
C VAL A 151 14.49 22.00 12.38
N GLY A 152 14.16 20.74 12.72
CA GLY A 152 14.56 19.57 11.94
C GLY A 152 14.01 19.58 10.52
N ILE A 153 12.74 19.98 10.37
CA ILE A 153 12.05 20.05 9.07
C ILE A 153 12.76 21.01 8.13
N LYS A 154 13.12 22.22 8.58
CA LYS A 154 13.78 23.24 7.74
C LYS A 154 15.17 22.84 7.23
N LYS A 155 15.86 21.93 7.92
CA LYS A 155 17.20 21.48 7.55
C LYS A 155 17.16 20.22 6.68
N ALA A 156 16.04 19.49 6.70
CA ALA A 156 15.90 18.19 6.07
C ALA A 156 15.87 18.29 4.54
N LYS A 157 16.54 17.34 3.90
CA LYS A 157 16.51 17.14 2.46
C LYS A 157 15.57 16.01 2.04
N THR A 158 15.35 15.08 2.95
CA THR A 158 14.31 14.06 2.84
C THR A 158 13.54 13.97 4.15
N ILE A 159 12.21 13.95 4.07
CA ILE A 159 11.30 13.80 5.21
C ILE A 159 10.40 12.60 4.95
N VAL A 160 10.40 11.64 5.87
CA VAL A 160 9.41 10.57 5.94
C VAL A 160 8.59 10.80 7.19
N TRP A 161 7.28 10.99 7.04
CA TRP A 161 6.37 11.11 8.16
C TRP A 161 5.39 9.96 8.14
N ASN A 162 5.52 9.06 9.12
CA ASN A 162 4.64 7.92 9.30
C ASN A 162 4.02 8.02 10.70
N ASP A 163 2.69 7.97 10.76
CA ASP A 163 1.87 8.04 11.97
C ASP A 163 1.52 9.46 12.49
N SER A 164 0.29 9.63 13.01
CA SER A 164 -0.24 10.93 13.42
C SER A 164 0.09 11.22 14.87
N MET A 165 0.52 12.46 15.16
CA MET A 165 1.00 12.81 16.50
C MET A 165 -0.13 12.85 17.56
N GLU A 166 -1.38 13.03 17.15
CA GLU A 166 -2.53 13.37 18.01
C GLU A 166 -3.86 12.97 17.32
N VAL A 167 -4.96 12.92 18.10
CA VAL A 167 -6.34 12.64 17.62
C VAL A 167 -6.86 13.82 16.79
N PHE A 168 -6.35 13.96 15.56
CA PHE A 168 -6.63 15.06 14.64
C PHE A 168 -8.08 15.09 14.12
N GLU A 169 -8.86 14.03 14.42
CA GLU A 169 -10.30 13.97 14.21
C GLU A 169 -11.03 15.01 15.04
N GLN A 170 -10.52 15.33 16.24
CA GLN A 170 -11.06 16.36 17.10
C GLN A 170 -10.40 17.71 16.81
N ASP A 171 -11.19 18.73 16.47
CA ASP A 171 -10.67 20.05 16.06
C ASP A 171 -9.73 20.68 17.08
N GLN A 172 -9.96 20.44 18.37
CA GLN A 172 -9.10 20.93 19.45
C GLN A 172 -7.67 20.36 19.45
N PHE A 173 -7.45 19.21 18.81
CA PHE A 173 -6.15 18.53 18.68
C PHE A 173 -5.64 18.50 17.22
N ALA A 174 -6.39 19.08 16.27
CA ALA A 174 -6.04 19.12 14.86
C ALA A 174 -4.94 20.14 14.51
N ASN A 175 -4.84 21.23 15.28
CA ASN A 175 -4.02 22.40 14.95
C ASN A 175 -2.54 22.03 14.73
N ARG A 176 -1.98 21.19 15.60
CA ARG A 176 -0.55 20.83 15.55
C ARG A 176 -0.23 19.97 14.32
N THR A 177 -1.06 18.98 14.02
CA THR A 177 -0.94 18.14 12.82
C THR A 177 -1.01 19.01 11.56
N GLN A 178 -1.93 19.98 11.54
CA GLN A 178 -2.07 20.90 10.42
C GLN A 178 -0.85 21.83 10.27
N GLU A 179 -0.29 22.35 11.37
CA GLU A 179 0.95 23.15 11.33
C GLU A 179 2.15 22.35 10.84
N LEU A 180 2.26 21.08 11.24
CA LEU A 180 3.33 20.20 10.81
C LEU A 180 3.21 19.90 9.31
N LEU A 181 2.00 19.58 8.82
CA LEU A 181 1.73 19.41 7.39
C LEU A 181 2.08 20.67 6.59
N LYS A 182 1.71 21.86 7.09
CA LYS A 182 2.10 23.14 6.45
C LYS A 182 3.63 23.28 6.37
N ALA A 183 4.36 22.89 7.42
CA ALA A 183 5.82 22.95 7.43
C ALA A 183 6.45 21.97 6.43
N VAL A 184 5.94 20.73 6.36
CA VAL A 184 6.38 19.70 5.41
C VAL A 184 6.10 20.13 3.95
N VAL A 185 4.90 20.64 3.67
CA VAL A 185 4.54 21.17 2.34
C VAL A 185 5.44 22.34 1.95
N LYS A 186 5.76 23.24 2.89
CA LYS A 186 6.70 24.32 2.63
C LYS A 186 8.08 23.81 2.24
N GLN A 187 8.58 22.73 2.87
CA GLN A 187 9.85 22.12 2.50
C GLN A 187 9.77 21.39 1.15
N THR A 188 8.65 20.74 0.85
CA THR A 188 8.41 20.12 -0.46
C THR A 188 8.63 21.13 -1.58
N LYS A 189 8.07 22.34 -1.42
CA LYS A 189 8.26 23.48 -2.36
C LYS A 189 9.70 24.01 -2.43
N GLN A 190 10.57 23.62 -1.50
CA GLN A 190 11.98 23.98 -1.42
C GLN A 190 12.91 22.82 -1.85
N ASN A 191 12.39 21.88 -2.65
CA ASN A 191 13.09 20.69 -3.14
C ASN A 191 13.54 19.72 -2.03
N THR A 192 12.77 19.62 -0.95
CA THR A 192 12.89 18.51 0.01
C THR A 192 11.98 17.38 -0.45
N ILE A 193 12.49 16.15 -0.51
CA ILE A 193 11.68 14.97 -0.79
C ILE A 193 10.79 14.69 0.42
N THR A 194 9.48 14.60 0.23
CA THR A 194 8.51 14.37 1.31
C THR A 194 7.62 13.17 1.03
N ILE A 195 7.65 12.22 1.97
CA ILE A 195 6.85 10.99 1.93
C ILE A 195 5.97 10.96 3.17
N ILE A 196 4.65 10.92 2.97
CA ILE A 196 3.66 10.67 4.01
C ILE A 196 3.33 9.18 3.98
N GLY A 197 3.47 8.50 5.11
CA GLY A 197 3.06 7.11 5.33
C GLY A 197 2.09 7.00 6.48
N GLY A 198 1.52 5.81 6.66
CA GLY A 198 0.58 5.53 7.74
C GLY A 198 -0.84 6.00 7.41
N GLU A 199 -1.82 5.21 7.84
CA GLU A 199 -3.24 5.46 7.56
C GLU A 199 -3.69 6.81 8.12
N ASP A 200 -3.32 7.11 9.36
CA ASP A 200 -3.73 8.33 10.05
C ASP A 200 -3.11 9.59 9.43
N THR A 201 -1.81 9.59 9.12
CA THR A 201 -1.15 10.75 8.51
C THR A 201 -1.61 10.97 7.08
N ALA A 202 -1.85 9.90 6.31
CA ALA A 202 -2.44 9.98 4.98
C ALA A 202 -3.86 10.60 5.07
N THR A 203 -4.68 10.13 6.00
CA THR A 203 -6.03 10.65 6.26
C THR A 203 -6.00 12.12 6.68
N ALA A 204 -5.10 12.50 7.58
CA ALA A 204 -4.90 13.89 7.98
C ALA A 204 -4.48 14.78 6.80
N SER A 205 -3.55 14.31 5.97
CA SER A 205 -3.10 15.03 4.78
C SER A 205 -4.23 15.27 3.79
N ALA A 206 -5.15 14.30 3.63
CA ALA A 206 -6.34 14.45 2.80
C ALA A 206 -7.36 15.40 3.44
N LYS A 207 -7.70 15.22 4.73
CA LYS A 207 -8.64 16.07 5.49
C LYS A 207 -8.25 17.55 5.41
N PHE A 208 -6.96 17.85 5.52
CA PHE A 208 -6.44 19.22 5.50
C PHE A 208 -5.99 19.70 4.11
N VAL A 209 -6.28 18.94 3.04
CA VAL A 209 -6.03 19.30 1.63
C VAL A 209 -4.53 19.53 1.32
N PHE A 210 -3.66 18.72 1.91
CA PHE A 210 -2.21 18.73 1.71
C PHE A 210 -1.68 17.51 0.94
N ALA A 211 -2.49 16.48 0.70
CA ALA A 211 -2.07 15.24 0.03
C ALA A 211 -1.41 15.49 -1.35
N ASP A 212 -1.95 16.41 -2.16
CA ASP A 212 -1.40 16.74 -3.48
C ASP A 212 -0.22 17.74 -3.42
N GLN A 213 0.17 18.18 -2.23
CA GLN A 213 1.21 19.19 -2.02
C GLN A 213 2.53 18.62 -1.46
N VAL A 214 2.60 17.30 -1.29
CA VAL A 214 3.80 16.52 -0.93
C VAL A 214 4.25 15.68 -2.13
N ASN A 215 5.46 15.11 -2.10
CA ASN A 215 5.92 14.31 -3.23
C ASN A 215 5.19 12.96 -3.32
N HIS A 216 4.94 12.32 -2.17
CA HIS A 216 4.30 11.01 -2.12
C HIS A 216 3.46 10.84 -0.86
N VAL A 217 2.27 10.28 -1.03
CA VAL A 217 1.42 9.78 0.05
C VAL A 217 1.28 8.28 -0.17
N SER A 218 1.86 7.50 0.72
CA SER A 218 1.86 6.05 0.65
C SER A 218 0.50 5.49 1.01
N THR A 219 0.04 4.53 0.22
CA THR A 219 -1.19 3.75 0.44
C THR A 219 -0.88 2.34 0.96
N GLY A 220 0.39 2.02 1.22
CA GLY A 220 0.82 0.67 1.62
C GLY A 220 0.59 0.33 3.10
N GLY A 221 0.14 1.29 3.91
CA GLY A 221 -0.17 1.09 5.32
C GLY A 221 0.98 0.44 6.09
N GLY A 222 0.69 -0.65 6.82
CA GLY A 222 1.70 -1.40 7.57
C GLY A 222 2.82 -2.00 6.71
N ALA A 223 2.57 -2.31 5.44
CA ALA A 223 3.62 -2.85 4.57
C ALA A 223 4.68 -1.81 4.22
N SER A 224 4.30 -0.54 4.09
CA SER A 224 5.25 0.56 3.93
C SER A 224 6.14 0.73 5.16
N LEU A 225 5.60 0.47 6.36
CA LEU A 225 6.39 0.48 7.60
C LEU A 225 7.35 -0.72 7.65
N GLU A 226 6.90 -1.92 7.31
CA GLU A 226 7.78 -3.10 7.23
C GLU A 226 8.91 -2.90 6.20
N LEU A 227 8.63 -2.23 5.09
CA LEU A 227 9.64 -1.84 4.11
C LEU A 227 10.65 -0.85 4.72
N LEU A 228 10.19 0.15 5.45
CA LEU A 228 11.05 1.12 6.16
C LEU A 228 11.92 0.46 7.25
N GLU A 229 11.46 -0.65 7.83
CA GLU A 229 12.21 -1.47 8.78
C GLU A 229 13.27 -2.36 8.08
N GLY A 230 13.33 -2.34 6.75
CA GLY A 230 14.26 -3.16 5.96
C GLY A 230 13.85 -4.63 5.85
N LYS A 231 12.57 -4.95 6.09
CA LYS A 231 12.08 -6.32 5.92
C LYS A 231 11.85 -6.62 4.45
N ASP A 232 12.15 -7.87 4.08
CA ASP A 232 11.76 -8.42 2.79
C ASP A 232 10.25 -8.55 2.71
N LEU A 233 9.63 -7.79 1.80
CA LEU A 233 8.21 -7.90 1.53
C LEU A 233 7.96 -8.98 0.47
N PRO A 234 7.16 -10.03 0.78
CA PRO A 234 6.86 -11.11 -0.16
C PRO A 234 6.29 -10.64 -1.50
N GLY A 235 5.53 -9.54 -1.50
CA GLY A 235 5.02 -8.95 -2.73
C GLY A 235 6.13 -8.33 -3.60
N VAL A 236 7.16 -7.73 -2.99
CA VAL A 236 8.28 -7.12 -3.72
C VAL A 236 9.25 -8.18 -4.21
N THR A 237 9.65 -9.11 -3.34
CA THR A 237 10.57 -10.20 -3.68
C THR A 237 9.99 -11.20 -4.68
N GLY A 238 8.65 -11.22 -4.82
CA GLY A 238 7.96 -12.02 -5.82
C GLY A 238 8.01 -11.45 -7.25
N LEU A 239 8.49 -10.21 -7.44
CA LEU A 239 8.62 -9.59 -8.76
C LEU A 239 9.85 -10.12 -9.52
N SER A 240 9.82 -10.02 -10.84
CA SER A 240 10.97 -10.27 -11.69
C SER A 240 11.91 -9.06 -11.69
N ASP A 241 13.22 -9.31 -11.79
CA ASP A 241 14.24 -8.26 -11.96
C ASP A 241 14.07 -7.53 -13.30
N LYS A 242 14.53 -6.27 -13.36
CA LYS A 242 14.53 -5.44 -14.57
C LYS A 242 15.69 -5.75 -15.50
#